data_AF-A0AAW4PHV3-F1
#
_entry.id   AF-A0AAW4PHV3-F1
#
_cell.length_a   1.000
_cell.length_b   1.000
_cell.length_c   1.000
_cell.angle_alpha   90.00
_cell.angle_beta   90.00
_cell.angle_gamma   90.00
#
_symmetry.space_group_name_H-M   'P 1'
#
loop_
_entity.id
_entity.type
_entity.pdbx_description
1 polymer ?
#
loop_
_entity_poly.entity_id
_entity_poly.type
_entity_poly.pdbx_seq_one_letter_code
_entity_poly.pdbx_strand_id
1 'polypeptide(L)'
;MPVDPVCGMEIPIDATEATTEYQEETFHFCSTDCRDLFESAPQQYLRTPHPHLVEVSGSMLPRLPYGRAKGEFDIDIEDPTSLQEGDSVSFSKVITEDDVRKFAEATSDTNALHLNDAFAEKTRFGHRIVHGTLVSGLLSAALACFPGLTIYISQNLEFRRPVDIGESLTAQCKIVDELEADRYRLTTRVENDADEIVLDGTATVLIDPLPE
;
A
#
# COMPACT_ATOMS: atom_id res chain seq x y z
N MET A 1 -19.89 -20.99 -6.69
CA MET A 1 -19.21 -20.34 -5.56
C MET A 1 -19.72 -18.92 -5.53
N PRO A 2 -20.30 -18.43 -4.41
CA PRO A 2 -20.62 -17.02 -4.30
C PRO A 2 -19.34 -16.19 -4.46
N VAL A 3 -19.46 -15.04 -5.09
CA VAL A 3 -18.36 -14.09 -5.27
C VAL A 3 -18.57 -12.97 -4.27
N ASP A 4 -17.54 -12.67 -3.49
CA ASP A 4 -17.56 -11.55 -2.54
C ASP A 4 -17.79 -10.23 -3.31
N PRO A 5 -18.91 -9.51 -3.09
CA PRO A 5 -19.23 -8.31 -3.86
C PRO A 5 -18.25 -7.14 -3.62
N VAL A 6 -17.46 -7.20 -2.55
CA VAL A 6 -16.48 -6.17 -2.18
C VAL A 6 -15.14 -6.41 -2.86
N CYS A 7 -14.60 -7.63 -2.77
CA CYS A 7 -13.24 -7.93 -3.25
C CYS A 7 -13.17 -8.82 -4.50
N GLY A 8 -14.27 -9.49 -4.88
CA GLY A 8 -14.35 -10.37 -6.05
C GLY A 8 -13.73 -11.74 -5.89
N MET A 9 -13.38 -12.13 -4.65
CA MET A 9 -12.91 -13.47 -4.35
C MET A 9 -14.04 -14.48 -4.47
N GLU A 10 -13.78 -15.60 -5.15
CA GLU A 10 -14.69 -16.75 -5.16
C GLU A 10 -14.62 -17.48 -3.82
N ILE A 11 -15.77 -17.68 -3.18
CA ILE A 11 -15.87 -18.26 -1.84
C ILE A 11 -16.42 -19.70 -1.93
N PRO A 12 -15.75 -20.70 -1.34
CA PRO A 12 -16.32 -22.02 -1.13
C PRO A 12 -17.53 -21.93 -0.18
N ILE A 13 -18.70 -22.40 -0.60
CA ILE A 13 -19.99 -22.27 0.14
C ILE A 13 -19.91 -22.89 1.56
N ASP A 14 -19.04 -23.88 1.71
CA ASP A 14 -18.78 -24.67 2.91
C ASP A 14 -17.77 -24.03 3.90
N ALA A 15 -17.19 -22.87 3.57
CA ALA A 15 -16.11 -22.24 4.35
C ALA A 15 -16.42 -20.82 4.91
N THR A 16 -17.64 -20.30 4.76
CA THR A 16 -17.95 -18.88 5.05
C THR A 16 -18.83 -18.68 6.29
N GLU A 17 -18.25 -18.15 7.37
CA GLU A 17 -18.99 -17.61 8.53
C GLU A 17 -19.43 -16.14 8.36
N ALA A 18 -18.80 -15.40 7.43
CA ALA A 18 -19.09 -13.99 7.19
C ALA A 18 -20.18 -13.84 6.13
N THR A 19 -21.43 -13.67 6.56
CA THR A 19 -22.58 -13.39 5.70
C THR A 19 -23.37 -12.18 6.20
N THR A 20 -24.18 -11.59 5.32
CA THR A 20 -25.18 -10.57 5.69
C THR A 20 -26.41 -10.69 4.80
N GLU A 21 -27.57 -10.29 5.31
CA GLU A 21 -28.82 -10.22 4.54
C GLU A 21 -29.11 -8.78 4.12
N TYR A 22 -29.35 -8.56 2.83
CA TYR A 22 -29.69 -7.25 2.30
C TYR A 22 -30.65 -7.38 1.11
N GLN A 23 -31.76 -6.63 1.12
CA GLN A 23 -32.80 -6.70 0.07
C GLN A 23 -33.33 -8.12 -0.22
N GLU A 24 -33.54 -8.93 0.83
CA GLU A 24 -34.02 -10.32 0.74
C GLU A 24 -33.03 -11.29 0.07
N GLU A 25 -31.79 -10.85 -0.17
CA GLU A 25 -30.69 -11.68 -0.65
C GLU A 25 -29.62 -11.87 0.44
N THR A 26 -29.02 -13.06 0.49
CA THR A 26 -27.88 -13.36 1.37
C THR A 26 -26.57 -13.18 0.61
N PHE A 27 -25.69 -12.33 1.13
CA PHE A 27 -24.35 -12.11 0.60
C PHE A 27 -23.32 -12.86 1.43
N HIS A 28 -22.29 -13.39 0.76
CA HIS A 28 -21.18 -14.12 1.38
C HIS A 28 -19.88 -13.32 1.18
N PHE A 29 -19.02 -13.34 2.20
CA PHE A 29 -17.78 -12.56 2.21
C PHE A 29 -16.57 -13.41 2.54
N CYS A 30 -15.41 -13.07 1.97
CA CYS A 30 -14.14 -13.76 2.21
C CYS A 30 -13.59 -13.49 3.62
N SER A 31 -14.08 -12.42 4.27
CA SER A 31 -13.66 -11.95 5.59
C SER A 31 -14.76 -11.09 6.24
N THR A 32 -14.72 -10.96 7.56
CA THR A 32 -15.57 -10.01 8.31
C THR A 32 -15.35 -8.58 7.84
N ASP A 33 -14.13 -8.23 7.43
CA ASP A 33 -13.79 -6.91 6.93
C ASP A 33 -14.50 -6.56 5.62
N CYS A 34 -14.70 -7.54 4.72
CA CYS A 34 -15.47 -7.33 3.49
C CYS A 34 -16.96 -7.20 3.80
N ARG A 35 -17.49 -8.01 4.74
CA ARG A 35 -18.87 -7.85 5.22
C ARG A 35 -19.11 -6.45 5.78
N ASP A 36 -18.23 -6.00 6.68
CA ASP A 36 -18.41 -4.70 7.38
C ASP A 36 -18.31 -3.51 6.38
N LEU A 37 -17.50 -3.63 5.32
CA LEU A 37 -17.53 -2.66 4.20
C LEU A 37 -18.86 -2.65 3.48
N PHE A 38 -19.34 -3.83 3.09
CA PHE A 38 -20.61 -3.95 2.40
C PHE A 38 -21.74 -3.34 3.23
N GLU A 39 -21.81 -3.66 4.53
CA GLU A 39 -22.82 -3.11 5.45
C GLU A 39 -22.74 -1.59 5.59
N SER A 40 -21.54 -1.00 5.51
CA SER A 40 -21.36 0.46 5.59
C SER A 40 -21.91 1.21 4.37
N ALA A 41 -21.92 0.58 3.19
CA ALA A 41 -22.39 1.19 1.95
C ALA A 41 -22.90 0.15 0.92
N PRO A 42 -23.98 -0.60 1.19
CA PRO A 42 -24.36 -1.76 0.37
C PRO A 42 -24.66 -1.40 -1.09
N GLN A 43 -25.35 -0.26 -1.28
CA GLN A 43 -25.72 0.25 -2.60
C GLN A 43 -24.50 0.55 -3.49
N GLN A 44 -23.34 0.89 -2.93
CA GLN A 44 -22.12 1.15 -3.70
C GLN A 44 -21.63 -0.13 -4.38
N TYR A 45 -21.55 -1.22 -3.61
CA TYR A 45 -21.06 -2.52 -4.09
C TYR A 45 -22.07 -3.24 -5.00
N LEU A 46 -23.36 -2.94 -4.86
CA LEU A 46 -24.38 -3.46 -5.79
C LEU A 46 -24.40 -2.70 -7.13
N ARG A 47 -24.12 -1.39 -7.11
CA ARG A 47 -24.06 -0.57 -8.33
C ARG A 47 -22.79 -0.77 -9.13
N THR A 48 -21.67 -0.95 -8.43
CA THR A 48 -20.37 -1.22 -9.03
C THR A 48 -19.75 -2.39 -8.27
N PRO A 49 -20.08 -3.64 -8.66
CA PRO A 49 -19.48 -4.83 -8.07
C PRO A 49 -17.97 -4.78 -8.21
N HIS A 50 -17.26 -5.09 -7.12
CA HIS A 50 -15.81 -5.03 -7.05
C HIS A 50 -15.24 -3.70 -7.54
N PRO A 51 -15.60 -2.56 -6.92
CA PRO A 51 -15.19 -1.22 -7.37
C PRO A 51 -13.67 -0.95 -7.24
N HIS A 52 -12.93 -2.00 -6.90
CA HIS A 52 -11.52 -2.02 -6.59
C HIS A 52 -10.79 -3.03 -7.47
N LEU A 53 -11.52 -3.83 -8.25
CA LEU A 53 -10.95 -4.63 -9.31
C LEU A 53 -10.89 -3.79 -10.59
N VAL A 54 -9.71 -3.76 -11.20
CA VAL A 54 -9.53 -3.23 -12.56
C VAL A 54 -9.14 -4.40 -13.44
N GLU A 55 -9.80 -4.52 -14.59
CA GLU A 55 -9.38 -5.46 -15.63
C GLU A 55 -8.18 -4.85 -16.34
N VAL A 56 -7.02 -5.50 -16.23
CA VAL A 56 -5.81 -5.13 -16.95
C VAL A 56 -5.33 -6.36 -17.71
N SER A 57 -5.30 -6.28 -19.04
CA SER A 57 -4.91 -7.39 -19.93
C SER A 57 -5.65 -8.70 -19.61
N GLY A 58 -6.97 -8.66 -19.40
CA GLY A 58 -7.77 -9.86 -19.12
C GLY A 58 -7.63 -10.41 -17.68
N SER A 59 -6.78 -9.82 -16.85
CA SER A 59 -6.61 -10.18 -15.44
C SER A 59 -7.34 -9.19 -14.52
N MET A 60 -8.08 -9.72 -13.53
CA MET A 60 -8.76 -8.91 -12.50
C MET A 60 -7.81 -8.64 -11.34
N LEU A 61 -7.34 -7.40 -11.19
CA LEU A 61 -6.36 -7.04 -10.16
C LEU A 61 -7.03 -6.36 -8.95
N PRO A 62 -6.78 -6.81 -7.71
CA PRO A 62 -7.18 -6.09 -6.51
C PRO A 62 -6.37 -4.82 -6.35
N ARG A 63 -6.99 -3.67 -6.60
CA ARG A 63 -6.61 -2.44 -5.89
C ARG A 63 -7.27 -2.48 -4.52
N LEU A 64 -6.59 -1.95 -3.50
CA LEU A 64 -7.24 -1.72 -2.21
C LEU A 64 -8.51 -0.89 -2.44
N PRO A 65 -9.55 -1.07 -1.60
CA PRO A 65 -10.73 -0.27 -1.69
C PRO A 65 -10.45 1.22 -1.84
N TYR A 66 -10.95 1.83 -2.92
CA TYR A 66 -11.13 3.29 -3.03
C TYR A 66 -11.85 3.74 -1.75
N GLY A 67 -11.10 4.36 -0.82
CA GLY A 67 -11.56 4.74 0.52
C GLY A 67 -10.85 4.07 1.71
N ARG A 68 -10.20 2.91 1.54
CA ARG A 68 -9.36 2.27 2.59
C ARG A 68 -7.88 2.66 2.48
N ALA A 69 -7.33 2.68 1.27
CA ALA A 69 -6.01 3.25 1.02
C ALA A 69 -6.16 4.75 0.74
N LYS A 70 -5.55 5.58 1.59
CA LYS A 70 -5.46 7.03 1.37
C LYS A 70 -4.09 7.36 0.80
N GLY A 71 -4.06 8.23 -0.19
CA GLY A 71 -2.84 8.78 -0.75
C GLY A 71 -2.99 9.18 -2.21
N GLU A 72 -1.96 9.82 -2.72
CA GLU A 72 -1.87 10.33 -4.09
C GLU A 72 -0.68 9.66 -4.78
N PHE A 73 -0.87 9.25 -6.03
CA PHE A 73 0.19 8.65 -6.84
C PHE A 73 0.57 9.62 -7.94
N ASP A 74 1.86 9.70 -8.24
CA ASP A 74 2.37 10.46 -9.37
C ASP A 74 3.33 9.60 -10.18
N ILE A 75 3.23 9.71 -11.51
CA ILE A 75 3.97 8.87 -12.46
C ILE A 75 4.63 9.81 -13.46
N ASP A 76 5.96 9.81 -13.49
CA ASP A 76 6.79 10.54 -14.44
C ASP A 76 7.60 9.53 -15.24
N ILE A 77 6.97 9.00 -16.30
CA ILE A 77 7.50 7.97 -17.20
C ILE A 77 7.28 8.46 -18.63
N GLU A 78 8.34 8.47 -19.44
CA GLU A 78 8.26 8.95 -20.84
C GLU A 78 7.50 7.97 -21.74
N ASP A 79 7.82 6.67 -21.64
CA ASP A 79 7.14 5.59 -22.38
C ASP A 79 6.81 4.41 -21.44
N PRO A 80 5.53 4.15 -21.16
CA PRO A 80 5.13 3.06 -20.26
C PRO A 80 5.39 1.66 -20.83
N THR A 81 5.79 1.54 -22.09
CA THR A 81 6.17 0.27 -22.73
C THR A 81 7.68 0.04 -22.77
N SER A 82 8.48 1.05 -22.43
CA SER A 82 9.95 1.01 -22.48
C SER A 82 10.53 1.87 -21.36
N LEU A 83 10.66 1.29 -20.17
CA LEU A 83 11.22 1.96 -19.02
C LEU A 83 12.72 2.26 -19.21
N GLN A 84 13.16 3.40 -18.69
CA GLN A 84 14.53 3.89 -18.86
C GLN A 84 15.03 4.66 -17.63
N GLU A 85 16.33 4.96 -17.62
CA GLU A 85 16.91 5.87 -16.64
C GLU A 85 16.19 7.22 -16.63
N GLY A 86 15.86 7.72 -15.43
CA GLY A 86 15.13 8.96 -15.27
C GLY A 86 13.67 8.75 -14.89
N ASP A 87 13.05 7.66 -15.34
CA ASP A 87 11.66 7.33 -15.04
C ASP A 87 11.46 7.19 -13.52
N SER A 88 10.35 7.73 -13.03
CA SER A 88 10.07 7.74 -11.61
C SER A 88 8.58 7.62 -11.30
N VAL A 89 8.32 7.07 -10.11
CA VAL A 89 6.98 6.96 -9.54
C VAL A 89 7.02 7.42 -8.09
N SER A 90 5.93 8.01 -7.62
CA SER A 90 5.82 8.42 -6.24
C SER A 90 4.45 8.14 -5.64
N PHE A 91 4.43 8.07 -4.31
CA PHE A 91 3.24 7.90 -3.52
C PHE A 91 3.30 8.78 -2.27
N SER A 92 2.26 9.60 -2.09
CA SER A 92 2.14 10.51 -0.96
C SER A 92 0.97 10.11 -0.06
N LYS A 93 1.18 10.07 1.26
CA LYS A 93 0.07 9.93 2.23
C LYS A 93 0.42 10.51 3.59
N VAL A 94 -0.63 10.87 4.33
CA VAL A 94 -0.55 11.15 5.76
C VAL A 94 -0.47 9.84 6.53
N ILE A 95 0.49 9.72 7.45
CA ILE A 95 0.60 8.58 8.36
C ILE A 95 -0.24 8.83 9.61
N THR A 96 -1.26 8.02 9.83
CA THR A 96 -2.21 8.20 10.93
C THR A 96 -1.90 7.31 12.14
N GLU A 97 -2.51 7.61 13.28
CA GLU A 97 -2.50 6.74 14.47
C GLU A 97 -3.02 5.33 14.14
N ASP A 98 -4.01 5.22 13.26
CA ASP A 98 -4.58 3.94 12.83
C ASP A 98 -3.59 3.12 12.00
N ASP A 99 -2.79 3.77 11.14
CA ASP A 99 -1.70 3.10 10.41
C ASP A 99 -0.66 2.51 11.37
N VAL A 100 -0.25 3.28 12.39
CA VAL A 100 0.73 2.84 13.41
C VAL A 100 0.21 1.63 14.18
N ARG A 101 -1.06 1.65 14.59
CA ARG A 101 -1.69 0.53 15.30
C ARG A 101 -1.80 -0.72 14.42
N LYS A 102 -2.34 -0.59 13.21
CA LYS A 102 -2.47 -1.70 12.26
C LYS A 102 -1.12 -2.31 11.89
N PHE A 103 -0.09 -1.48 11.76
CA PHE A 103 1.26 -1.98 11.51
C PHE A 103 1.80 -2.78 12.70
N ALA A 104 1.63 -2.29 13.93
CA ALA A 104 2.03 -3.01 15.13
C ALA A 104 1.31 -4.36 15.27
N GLU A 105 0.02 -4.42 14.96
CA GLU A 105 -0.76 -5.65 14.96
C GLU A 105 -0.27 -6.63 13.89
N ALA A 106 -0.08 -6.16 12.66
CA ALA A 106 0.33 -6.99 11.53
C ALA A 106 1.76 -7.54 11.68
N THR A 107 2.67 -6.76 12.26
CA THR A 107 4.09 -7.12 12.39
C THR A 107 4.47 -7.67 13.76
N SER A 108 3.57 -7.56 14.74
CA SER A 108 3.85 -7.78 16.17
C SER A 108 4.92 -6.85 16.77
N ASP A 109 5.34 -5.79 16.06
CA ASP A 109 6.21 -4.75 16.61
C ASP A 109 5.42 -3.82 17.55
N THR A 110 5.33 -4.27 18.80
CA THR A 110 4.62 -3.59 19.90
C THR A 110 5.54 -2.74 20.76
N ASN A 111 6.68 -2.29 20.21
CA ASN A 111 7.60 -1.42 20.94
C ASN A 111 6.86 -0.19 21.50
N ALA A 112 7.00 0.01 22.82
CA ALA A 112 6.26 1.04 23.56
C ALA A 112 6.54 2.46 23.04
N LEU A 113 7.68 2.68 22.37
CA LEU A 113 8.01 3.95 21.71
C LEU A 113 6.94 4.41 20.71
N HIS A 114 6.27 3.47 20.02
CA HIS A 114 5.28 3.78 18.99
C HIS A 114 3.85 3.85 19.53
N LEU A 115 3.60 3.26 20.71
CA LEU A 115 2.25 2.95 21.18
C LEU A 115 1.88 3.55 22.55
N ASN A 116 2.84 4.06 23.32
CA ASN A 116 2.60 4.56 24.67
C ASN A 116 3.17 5.97 24.89
N ASP A 117 2.30 6.97 25.05
CA ASP A 117 2.69 8.38 25.26
C ASP A 117 3.58 8.54 26.51
N ALA A 118 3.16 8.00 27.65
CA ALA A 118 3.89 8.14 28.92
C ALA A 118 5.28 7.47 28.92
N PHE A 119 5.49 6.47 28.06
CA PHE A 119 6.80 5.89 27.81
C PHE A 119 7.61 6.77 26.87
N ALA A 120 7.02 7.19 25.75
CA ALA A 120 7.68 7.97 24.71
C ALA A 120 8.16 9.35 25.20
N GLU A 121 7.40 10.01 26.09
CA GLU A 121 7.77 11.24 26.80
C GLU A 121 9.11 11.14 27.56
N LYS A 122 9.47 9.93 28.01
CA LYS A 122 10.72 9.68 28.76
C LYS A 122 11.90 9.38 27.84
N THR A 123 11.66 9.21 26.55
CA THR A 123 12.70 8.94 25.57
C THR A 123 13.31 10.24 25.05
N ARG A 124 14.40 10.14 24.27
CA ARG A 124 15.01 11.30 23.62
C ARG A 124 14.08 12.01 22.62
N PHE A 125 13.00 11.36 22.18
CA PHE A 125 12.05 11.91 21.22
C PHE A 125 11.03 12.82 21.90
N GLY A 126 10.64 12.52 23.15
CA GLY A 126 9.67 13.31 23.91
C GLY A 126 8.20 13.04 23.57
N HIS A 127 7.93 12.24 22.53
CA HIS A 127 6.60 11.82 22.08
C HIS A 127 6.72 10.56 21.21
N ARG A 128 5.58 9.96 20.86
CA ARG A 128 5.53 8.77 19.99
C ARG A 128 5.91 9.13 18.56
N ILE A 129 6.68 8.25 17.94
CA ILE A 129 7.09 8.36 16.54
C ILE A 129 6.60 7.16 15.74
N VAL A 130 6.49 7.28 14.43
CA VAL A 130 6.10 6.22 13.51
C VAL A 130 7.20 5.14 13.42
N HIS A 131 6.82 3.87 13.23
CA HIS A 131 7.79 2.80 12.92
C HIS A 131 8.54 3.11 11.62
N GLY A 132 9.87 3.03 11.62
CA GLY A 132 10.66 3.24 10.39
C GLY A 132 10.26 2.27 9.26
N THR A 133 10.00 1.01 9.60
CA THR A 133 9.58 0.01 8.62
C THR A 133 8.19 0.30 8.04
N LEU A 134 7.27 0.91 8.79
CA LEU A 134 5.99 1.39 8.26
C LEU A 134 6.22 2.46 7.19
N VAL A 135 7.13 3.42 7.44
CA VAL A 135 7.53 4.43 6.45
C VAL A 135 8.13 3.79 5.20
N SER A 136 8.98 2.77 5.35
CA SER A 136 9.54 2.06 4.19
C SER A 136 8.49 1.35 3.33
N GLY A 137 7.34 0.99 3.91
CA GLY A 137 6.20 0.41 3.18
C GLY A 137 5.63 1.35 2.10
N LEU A 138 5.82 2.66 2.26
CA LEU A 138 5.42 3.64 1.23
C LEU A 138 6.19 3.48 -0.07
N LEU A 139 7.46 3.05 -0.01
CA LEU A 139 8.24 2.73 -1.20
C LEU A 139 7.60 1.57 -1.97
N SER A 140 7.10 0.55 -1.26
CA SER A 140 6.39 -0.56 -1.89
C SER A 140 5.10 -0.11 -2.57
N ALA A 141 4.39 0.87 -1.98
CA ALA A 141 3.19 1.44 -2.59
C ALA A 141 3.54 2.25 -3.85
N ALA A 142 4.62 3.05 -3.83
CA ALA A 142 5.09 3.79 -4.99
C ALA A 142 5.52 2.85 -6.13
N LEU A 143 6.28 1.79 -5.82
CA LEU A 143 6.72 0.80 -6.81
C LEU A 143 5.55 0.11 -7.55
N ALA A 144 4.40 -0.02 -6.91
CA ALA A 144 3.20 -0.60 -7.53
C ALA A 144 2.60 0.27 -8.66
N CYS A 145 3.16 1.46 -8.91
CA CYS A 145 2.75 2.35 -9.99
C CYS A 145 3.53 2.17 -11.29
N PHE A 146 4.67 1.45 -11.26
CA PHE A 146 5.36 1.13 -12.50
C PHE A 146 4.45 0.29 -13.41
N PRO A 147 4.48 0.51 -14.74
CA PRO A 147 3.76 -0.32 -15.68
C PRO A 147 4.36 -1.74 -15.67
N GLY A 148 3.50 -2.75 -15.70
CA GLY A 148 3.92 -4.14 -15.60
C GLY A 148 3.80 -4.73 -14.19
N LEU A 149 4.28 -5.96 -14.04
CA LEU A 149 4.36 -6.67 -12.79
C LEU A 149 5.71 -6.36 -12.12
N THR A 150 5.70 -5.44 -11.15
CA THR A 150 6.91 -5.06 -10.41
C THR A 150 7.19 -6.04 -9.27
N ILE A 151 8.36 -6.67 -9.31
CA ILE A 151 8.89 -7.58 -8.31
C ILE A 151 10.02 -6.89 -7.54
N TYR A 152 9.80 -6.70 -6.25
CA TYR A 152 10.74 -6.00 -5.36
C TYR A 152 11.82 -6.96 -4.85
N ILE A 153 13.01 -6.94 -5.48
CA ILE A 153 14.07 -7.94 -5.25
C ILE A 153 14.89 -7.61 -4.01
N SER A 154 15.34 -6.37 -3.88
CA SER A 154 16.18 -5.95 -2.75
C SER A 154 15.99 -4.47 -2.43
N GLN A 155 16.25 -4.12 -1.18
CA GLN A 155 16.15 -2.75 -0.67
C GLN A 155 17.21 -2.51 0.42
N ASN A 156 17.89 -1.36 0.34
CA ASN A 156 18.79 -0.86 1.37
C ASN A 156 18.28 0.49 1.90
N LEU A 157 18.16 0.65 3.22
CA LEU A 157 17.51 1.82 3.84
C LEU A 157 18.42 2.47 4.88
N GLU A 158 18.46 3.80 4.86
CA GLU A 158 19.00 4.64 5.91
C GLU A 158 17.90 5.56 6.45
N PHE A 159 17.56 5.40 7.73
CA PHE A 159 16.59 6.25 8.43
C PHE A 159 17.30 7.54 8.89
N ARG A 160 16.98 8.66 8.25
CA ARG A 160 17.63 9.95 8.49
C ARG A 160 17.01 10.71 9.65
N ARG A 161 15.68 10.60 9.83
CA ARG A 161 14.90 11.37 10.79
C ARG A 161 13.74 10.55 11.36
N PRO A 162 13.31 10.80 12.61
CA PRO A 162 12.03 10.27 13.08
C PRO A 162 10.87 10.94 12.32
N VAL A 163 9.75 10.24 12.23
CA VAL A 163 8.51 10.72 11.61
C VAL A 163 7.44 10.84 12.69
N ASP A 164 6.72 11.96 12.67
CA ASP A 164 5.64 12.22 13.59
C ASP A 164 4.32 11.60 13.12
N ILE A 165 3.48 11.20 14.06
CA ILE A 165 2.13 10.73 13.74
C ILE A 165 1.30 11.92 13.25
N GLY A 166 0.68 11.78 12.09
CA GLY A 166 -0.05 12.84 11.40
C GLY A 166 0.77 13.58 10.33
N GLU A 167 2.04 13.23 10.15
CA GLU A 167 2.90 13.79 9.12
C GLU A 167 2.53 13.26 7.72
N SER A 168 2.57 14.14 6.72
CA SER A 168 2.46 13.81 5.31
C SER A 168 3.83 13.44 4.77
N LEU A 169 3.90 12.29 4.09
CA LEU A 169 5.14 11.76 3.53
C LEU A 169 4.95 11.41 2.06
N THR A 170 5.98 11.69 1.27
CA THR A 170 6.09 11.34 -0.15
C THR A 170 7.24 10.38 -0.35
N ALA A 171 6.91 9.16 -0.77
CA ALA A 171 7.86 8.15 -1.21
C ALA A 171 8.11 8.27 -2.71
N GLN A 172 9.37 8.35 -3.14
CA GLN A 172 9.77 8.40 -4.54
C GLN A 172 10.73 7.25 -4.86
N CYS A 173 10.48 6.61 -5.99
CA CYS A 173 11.31 5.57 -6.58
C CYS A 173 11.71 6.02 -7.99
N LYS A 174 13.01 6.11 -8.28
CA LYS A 174 13.51 6.58 -9.57
C LYS A 174 14.54 5.62 -10.15
N ILE A 175 14.38 5.24 -11.41
CA ILE A 175 15.31 4.39 -12.14
C ILE A 175 16.59 5.18 -12.41
N VAL A 176 17.73 4.58 -12.03
CA VAL A 176 19.06 5.17 -12.20
C VAL A 176 20.04 4.26 -12.96
N ASP A 177 19.65 3.02 -13.25
CA ASP A 177 20.45 2.05 -13.99
C ASP A 177 19.52 0.95 -14.53
N GLU A 178 19.68 0.59 -15.80
CA GLU A 178 19.08 -0.62 -16.38
C GLU A 178 20.08 -1.77 -16.26
N LEU A 179 19.63 -2.88 -15.67
CA LEU A 179 20.41 -4.07 -15.44
C LEU A 179 19.94 -5.19 -16.39
N GLU A 180 20.68 -6.29 -16.44
CA GLU A 180 20.31 -7.44 -17.27
C GLU A 180 18.99 -8.09 -16.80
N ALA A 181 18.25 -8.68 -17.76
CA ALA A 181 17.03 -9.45 -17.54
C ALA A 181 15.91 -8.64 -16.86
N ASP A 182 15.57 -7.49 -17.47
CA ASP A 182 14.43 -6.62 -17.10
C ASP A 182 14.51 -6.10 -15.65
N ARG A 183 15.74 -6.01 -15.13
CA ARG A 183 16.01 -5.52 -13.78
C ARG A 183 16.42 -4.06 -13.83
N TYR A 184 16.03 -3.32 -12.82
CA TYR A 184 16.35 -1.91 -12.68
C TYR A 184 16.94 -1.63 -11.30
N ARG A 185 17.95 -0.76 -11.24
CA ARG A 185 18.38 -0.16 -9.98
C ARG A 185 17.66 1.17 -9.81
N LEU A 186 17.17 1.40 -8.60
CA LEU A 186 16.47 2.62 -8.24
C LEU A 186 17.13 3.30 -7.06
N THR A 187 17.09 4.63 -7.07
CA THR A 187 17.13 5.40 -5.82
C THR A 187 15.75 5.40 -5.20
N THR A 188 15.68 5.22 -3.88
CA THR A 188 14.43 5.25 -3.13
C THR A 188 14.53 6.26 -1.99
N ARG A 189 13.57 7.17 -1.90
CA ARG A 189 13.55 8.24 -0.90
C ARG A 189 12.16 8.43 -0.33
N VAL A 190 12.10 8.87 0.92
CA VAL A 190 10.88 9.40 1.53
C VAL A 190 11.20 10.76 2.12
N GLU A 191 10.38 11.74 1.78
CA GLU A 191 10.47 13.13 2.22
C GLU A 191 9.16 13.56 2.88
N ASN A 192 9.21 14.58 3.74
CA ASN A 192 8.02 15.23 4.30
C ASN A 192 7.66 16.51 3.52
N ASP A 193 6.55 17.16 3.88
CA ASP A 193 6.11 18.42 3.24
C ASP A 193 7.09 19.60 3.37
N ALA A 194 8.15 19.46 4.19
CA ALA A 194 9.22 20.44 4.32
C ALA A 194 10.46 20.09 3.46
N ASP A 195 10.32 19.14 2.52
CA ASP A 195 11.38 18.59 1.67
C ASP A 195 12.56 17.99 2.47
N GLU A 196 12.31 17.58 3.72
CA GLU A 196 13.32 16.92 4.55
C GLU A 196 13.31 15.42 4.29
N ILE A 197 14.46 14.87 3.89
CA ILE A 197 14.63 13.42 3.71
C ILE A 197 14.51 12.72 5.08
N VAL A 198 13.48 11.87 5.23
CA VAL A 198 13.28 11.02 6.40
C VAL A 198 13.87 9.63 6.20
N LEU A 199 13.89 9.16 4.96
CA LEU A 199 14.43 7.86 4.56
C LEU A 199 15.12 7.98 3.20
N ASP A 200 16.29 7.39 3.08
CA ASP A 200 17.11 7.39 1.85
C ASP A 200 17.62 5.98 1.59
N GLY A 201 17.74 5.58 0.32
CA GLY A 201 18.02 4.19 0.00
C GLY A 201 18.14 3.88 -1.49
N THR A 202 18.30 2.59 -1.74
CA THR A 202 18.36 2.03 -3.10
C THR A 202 17.61 0.71 -3.18
N ALA A 203 16.96 0.46 -4.32
CA ALA A 203 16.28 -0.80 -4.62
C ALA A 203 16.87 -1.48 -5.86
N THR A 204 16.71 -2.80 -5.94
CA THR A 204 16.63 -3.51 -7.23
C THR A 204 15.23 -4.07 -7.39
N VAL A 205 14.65 -3.86 -8.58
CA VAL A 205 13.37 -4.45 -8.98
C VAL A 205 13.52 -5.19 -10.30
N LEU A 206 12.62 -6.13 -10.55
CA LEU A 206 12.36 -6.74 -11.85
C LEU A 206 10.96 -6.30 -12.28
N ILE A 207 10.77 -5.91 -13.55
CA ILE A 207 9.47 -5.47 -14.05
C ILE A 207 9.11 -6.34 -15.25
N ASP A 208 8.22 -7.31 -15.03
CA ASP A 208 7.73 -8.19 -16.10
C ASP A 208 6.55 -7.54 -16.84
N PRO A 209 6.34 -7.87 -18.12
CA PRO A 209 5.07 -7.60 -18.78
C PRO A 209 3.90 -8.21 -18.00
N LEU A 210 2.72 -7.58 -18.07
CA LEU A 210 1.52 -8.19 -17.51
C LEU A 210 1.17 -9.48 -18.28
N PRO A 211 0.66 -10.52 -17.60
CA PRO A 211 0.21 -11.73 -18.26
C PRO A 211 -0.91 -11.42 -19.28
N GLU A 212 -0.89 -12.15 -20.40
CA GLU A 212 -1.97 -12.19 -21.40
C GLU A 212 -3.14 -13.07 -20.96
#